data_AF-A0A9N8KHV7-F1
#
_entry.id   AF-A0A9N8KHV7-F1
#
_cell.length_a   1.000
_cell.length_b   1.000
_cell.length_c   1.000
_cell.angle_alpha   90.00
_cell.angle_beta   90.00
_cell.angle_gamma   90.00
#
_symmetry.space_group_name_H-M   'P 1'
#
loop_
_entity.id
_entity.type
_entity.pdbx_description
1 polymer ?
#
loop_
_entity_poly.entity_id
_entity_poly.type
_entity_poly.pdbx_seq_one_letter_code
_entity_poly.pdbx_strand_id
1 'polypeptide(L)'
;MRQTGTATLDRASLKAERARQKTHFRNIAIIKKRKHTLGLRIRKKLELNQELSESERAYIERRPRGQHTDYVMSKTKHGLLDAVQASELDKRSERTPFIMFRSSTLVGTKHTNGFTTQTLFVPAAHLMTDLATRRGIDETSWIRTSMTEIPLQELRPMLGHHLLWRDRIQDELLSWTMSYLFATVHLYLRHLKGQEIGCVSTINRTRASHPEEWHYKPARFYSANDLCDHTGVYHDYERKCQKDLPGLHPRKTNHEYITHGVVGYPENDQLQQAAWADLVAAGLFKLIPELLVTVEFRAAGLYTVLRYIRGPEDTEHAGPF
;
A
#
# COMPACT_ATOMS: atom_id res chain seq x y z
N MET A 1 62.86 20.22 -5.25
CA MET A 1 61.95 19.05 -5.28
C MET A 1 60.52 19.54 -5.06
N ARG A 2 59.71 19.69 -6.12
CA ARG A 2 58.26 19.90 -6.00
C ARG A 2 57.58 18.59 -6.39
N GLN A 3 57.00 17.89 -5.41
CA GLN A 3 56.08 16.78 -5.67
C GLN A 3 54.73 17.38 -6.08
N THR A 4 54.48 17.50 -7.37
CA THR A 4 53.12 17.71 -7.90
C THR A 4 52.50 16.34 -8.14
N GLY A 5 51.90 15.78 -7.09
CA GLY A 5 51.03 14.61 -7.20
C GLY A 5 49.74 15.00 -7.90
N THR A 6 49.69 14.83 -9.22
CA THR A 6 48.44 14.90 -9.98
C THR A 6 47.70 13.60 -9.75
N ALA A 7 46.61 13.65 -8.98
CA ALA A 7 45.67 12.55 -8.84
C ALA A 7 45.04 12.26 -10.21
N THR A 8 45.65 11.35 -10.95
CA THR A 8 45.08 10.82 -12.18
C THR A 8 43.96 9.88 -11.76
N LEU A 9 42.73 10.40 -11.73
CA LEU A 9 41.55 9.56 -11.64
C LEU A 9 41.61 8.55 -12.80
N ASP A 10 41.70 7.27 -12.45
CA ASP A 10 41.70 6.17 -13.40
C ASP A 10 40.53 6.34 -14.41
N ARG A 11 40.79 6.01 -15.67
CA ARG A 11 39.82 6.10 -16.77
C ARG A 11 38.54 5.33 -16.46
N ALA A 12 38.63 4.26 -15.67
CA ALA A 12 37.48 3.52 -15.16
C ALA A 12 36.66 4.34 -14.13
N SER A 13 37.34 5.06 -13.22
CA SER A 13 36.72 5.95 -12.23
C SER A 13 35.97 7.11 -12.89
N LEU A 14 36.59 7.78 -13.87
CA LEU A 14 35.97 8.83 -14.67
C LEU A 14 34.74 8.33 -15.45
N LYS A 15 34.79 7.10 -15.98
CA LYS A 15 33.65 6.48 -16.68
C LYS A 15 32.49 6.18 -15.72
N ALA A 16 32.80 5.66 -14.53
CA ALA A 16 31.80 5.39 -13.49
C ALA A 16 31.15 6.68 -12.99
N GLU A 17 31.93 7.74 -12.78
CA GLU A 17 31.43 9.03 -12.32
C GLU A 17 30.50 9.70 -13.34
N ARG A 18 30.88 9.69 -14.62
CA ARG A 18 29.99 10.16 -15.71
C ARG A 18 28.70 9.36 -15.80
N ALA A 19 28.75 8.04 -15.60
CA ALA A 19 27.56 7.20 -15.60
C ALA A 19 26.64 7.51 -14.40
N ARG A 20 27.21 7.77 -13.22
CA ARG A 20 26.47 8.21 -12.03
C ARG A 20 25.80 9.56 -12.25
N GLN A 21 26.53 10.55 -12.75
CA GLN A 21 25.97 11.88 -13.07
C GLN A 21 24.84 11.79 -14.10
N LYS A 22 25.02 11.01 -15.17
CA LYS A 22 23.96 10.81 -16.19
C LYS A 22 22.71 10.18 -15.58
N THR A 23 22.86 9.19 -14.71
CA THR A 23 21.74 8.54 -14.01
C THR A 23 21.03 9.51 -13.07
N HIS A 24 21.80 10.32 -12.34
CA HIS A 24 21.29 11.34 -11.45
C HIS A 24 20.42 12.38 -12.19
N PHE A 25 20.91 12.96 -13.28
CA PHE A 25 20.13 13.91 -14.09
C PHE A 25 18.87 13.28 -14.69
N ARG A 26 18.96 12.02 -15.14
CA ARG A 26 17.79 11.27 -15.62
C ARG A 26 16.73 11.12 -14.52
N ASN A 27 17.13 10.76 -13.30
CA ASN A 27 16.21 10.57 -12.18
C ASN A 27 15.52 11.89 -11.78
N ILE A 28 16.28 13.00 -11.73
CA ILE A 28 15.72 14.34 -11.51
C ILE A 28 14.69 14.67 -12.59
N ALA A 29 14.99 14.42 -13.86
CA ALA A 29 14.07 14.70 -14.97
C ALA A 29 12.77 13.88 -14.88
N ILE A 30 12.85 12.61 -14.48
CA ILE A 30 11.68 11.74 -14.26
C ILE A 30 10.82 12.28 -13.11
N ILE A 31 11.44 12.59 -11.98
CA ILE A 31 10.73 13.05 -10.77
C ILE A 31 10.17 14.46 -10.92
N LYS A 32 10.79 15.34 -11.72
CA LYS A 32 10.29 16.70 -11.97
C LYS A 32 8.85 16.73 -12.50
N LYS A 33 8.40 15.65 -13.14
CA LYS A 33 7.01 15.48 -13.61
C LYS A 33 6.02 15.09 -12.51
N ARG A 34 6.50 14.70 -11.32
CA ARG A 34 5.71 14.19 -10.20
C ARG A 34 5.64 15.26 -9.10
N LYS A 35 4.48 15.91 -8.95
CA LYS A 35 4.28 17.06 -8.04
C LYS A 35 3.77 16.69 -6.65
N HIS A 36 3.47 15.42 -6.37
CA HIS A 36 2.95 14.97 -5.09
C HIS A 36 4.06 14.81 -4.02
N THR A 37 3.69 14.72 -2.73
CA THR A 37 4.59 14.80 -1.56
C THR A 37 5.80 13.87 -1.63
N LEU A 38 5.61 12.60 -2.00
CA LEU A 38 6.70 11.64 -2.15
C LEU A 38 7.67 12.02 -3.28
N GLY A 39 7.14 12.49 -4.42
CA GLY A 39 7.96 12.95 -5.55
C GLY A 39 8.82 14.16 -5.16
N LEU A 40 8.22 15.13 -4.48
CA LEU A 40 8.92 16.31 -3.95
C LEU A 40 10.02 15.92 -2.95
N ARG A 41 9.75 14.98 -2.04
CA ARG A 41 10.74 14.50 -1.06
C ARG A 41 11.93 13.83 -1.73
N ILE A 42 11.69 12.94 -2.69
CA ILE A 42 12.76 12.27 -3.46
C ILE A 42 13.54 13.29 -4.28
N ARG A 43 12.86 14.27 -4.89
CA ARG A 43 13.52 15.35 -5.62
C ARG A 43 14.47 16.13 -4.74
N LYS A 44 14.04 16.54 -3.55
CA LYS A 44 14.86 17.28 -2.59
C LYS A 44 16.10 16.47 -2.18
N LYS A 45 15.95 15.17 -1.93
CA LYS A 45 17.10 14.27 -1.67
C LYS A 45 18.09 14.25 -2.83
N LEU A 46 17.59 14.10 -4.06
CA LEU A 46 18.43 14.11 -5.26
C LEU A 46 19.14 15.45 -5.42
N GLU A 47 18.45 16.59 -5.30
CA GLU A 47 19.04 17.93 -5.40
C GLU A 47 20.13 18.17 -4.33
N LEU A 48 20.01 17.53 -3.17
CA LEU A 48 21.00 17.56 -2.08
C LEU A 48 22.07 16.46 -2.18
N ASN A 49 22.12 15.69 -3.27
CA ASN A 49 23.02 14.54 -3.45
C ASN A 49 22.96 13.48 -2.33
N GLN A 50 21.79 13.34 -1.70
CA GLN A 50 21.57 12.33 -0.66
C GLN A 50 21.31 10.96 -1.28
N GLU A 51 21.71 9.90 -0.56
CA GLU A 51 21.44 8.54 -0.99
C GLU A 51 19.94 8.23 -0.92
N LEU A 52 19.44 7.59 -1.98
CA LEU A 52 18.07 7.08 -2.03
C LEU A 52 18.01 5.69 -1.41
N SER A 53 17.01 5.46 -0.57
CA SER A 53 16.66 4.12 -0.11
C SER A 53 16.23 3.22 -1.27
N GLU A 54 16.26 1.90 -1.06
CA GLU A 54 15.79 0.92 -2.04
C GLU A 54 14.35 1.22 -2.49
N SER A 55 13.46 1.57 -1.55
CA SER A 55 12.10 1.98 -1.87
C SER A 55 12.07 3.19 -2.82
N GLU A 56 12.81 4.25 -2.52
CA GLU A 56 12.83 5.47 -3.34
C GLU A 56 13.42 5.23 -4.74
N ARG A 57 14.36 4.30 -4.88
CA ARG A 57 14.85 3.86 -6.19
C ARG A 57 13.75 3.12 -6.96
N ALA A 58 13.08 2.17 -6.31
CA ALA A 58 11.95 1.45 -6.89
C ALA A 58 10.84 2.39 -7.33
N TYR A 59 10.59 3.49 -6.59
CA TYR A 59 9.62 4.51 -6.96
C TYR A 59 9.89 5.15 -8.33
N ILE A 60 11.17 5.45 -8.61
CA ILE A 60 11.60 6.10 -9.86
C ILE A 60 11.42 5.15 -11.04
N GLU A 61 11.78 3.88 -10.84
CA GLU A 61 11.81 2.86 -11.89
C GLU A 61 10.43 2.26 -12.18
N ARG A 62 9.55 2.28 -11.18
CA ARG A 62 8.21 1.71 -11.26
C ARG A 62 7.33 2.46 -12.25
N ARG A 63 6.58 1.68 -13.05
CA ARG A 63 5.47 2.17 -13.88
C ARG A 63 4.15 2.11 -13.09
N PRO A 64 3.24 3.08 -13.26
CA PRO A 64 1.87 2.95 -12.75
C PRO A 64 1.22 1.67 -13.25
N ARG A 65 0.44 0.99 -12.41
CA ARG A 65 -0.22 -0.26 -12.77
C ARG A 65 -1.54 0.01 -13.48
N GLY A 66 -1.65 -0.36 -14.75
CA GLY A 66 -2.93 -0.42 -15.46
C GLY A 66 -3.47 0.94 -15.90
N GLN A 67 -4.57 0.89 -16.66
CA GLN A 67 -5.30 2.07 -17.11
C GLN A 67 -6.39 2.44 -16.10
N HIS A 68 -6.80 3.70 -16.12
CA HIS A 68 -7.94 4.14 -15.32
C HIS A 68 -9.21 3.44 -15.78
N THR A 69 -9.93 2.88 -14.83
CA THR A 69 -11.23 2.25 -15.06
C THR A 69 -12.15 2.63 -13.92
N ASP A 70 -13.15 3.47 -14.19
CA ASP A 70 -14.09 3.93 -13.17
C ASP A 70 -14.81 2.78 -12.48
N TYR A 71 -15.05 2.95 -11.18
CA TYR A 71 -15.89 2.02 -10.45
C TYR A 71 -17.30 2.02 -11.04
N VAL A 72 -17.90 0.84 -11.15
CA VAL A 72 -19.34 0.75 -11.38
C VAL A 72 -20.01 1.21 -10.10
N MET A 73 -20.62 2.40 -10.16
CA MET A 73 -21.23 3.04 -8.99
C MET A 73 -22.39 2.21 -8.45
N SER A 74 -22.58 2.24 -7.14
CA SER A 74 -23.70 1.56 -6.49
C SER A 74 -25.03 2.15 -6.97
N LYS A 75 -25.98 1.28 -7.32
CA LYS A 75 -27.35 1.70 -7.67
C LYS A 75 -28.26 1.87 -6.46
N THR A 76 -27.92 1.25 -5.32
CA THR A 76 -28.80 1.11 -4.15
C THR A 76 -28.43 2.00 -2.95
N LYS A 77 -27.24 2.59 -2.94
CA LYS A 77 -26.74 3.44 -1.85
C LYS A 77 -26.13 4.70 -2.45
N HIS A 78 -26.69 5.84 -2.09
CA HIS A 78 -26.31 7.16 -2.60
C HIS A 78 -26.09 8.13 -1.44
N GLY A 79 -25.43 9.25 -1.72
CA GLY A 79 -25.18 10.29 -0.73
C GLY A 79 -23.92 10.03 0.09
N LEU A 80 -23.74 10.78 1.17
CA LEU A 80 -22.61 10.59 2.09
C LEU A 80 -22.99 9.62 3.22
N LEU A 81 -21.98 9.13 3.93
CA LEU A 81 -22.22 8.45 5.20
C LEU A 81 -22.92 9.42 6.16
N ASP A 82 -23.96 8.98 6.85
CA ASP A 82 -24.67 9.88 7.76
C ASP A 82 -23.78 10.29 8.94
N ALA A 83 -24.03 11.47 9.51
CA ALA A 83 -23.18 12.05 10.53
C ALA A 83 -23.11 11.21 11.82
N VAL A 84 -24.18 10.47 12.14
CA VAL A 84 -24.24 9.60 13.33
C VAL A 84 -23.35 8.38 13.11
N GLN A 85 -23.47 7.73 11.96
CA GLN A 85 -22.63 6.62 11.51
C GLN A 85 -21.17 7.03 11.42
N ALA A 86 -20.87 8.20 10.85
CA ALA A 86 -19.52 8.74 10.79
C ALA A 86 -18.92 8.94 12.19
N SER A 87 -19.68 9.56 13.10
CA SER A 87 -19.26 9.76 14.49
C SER A 87 -19.03 8.44 15.23
N GLU A 88 -19.87 7.44 15.00
CA GLU A 88 -19.73 6.10 15.59
C GLU A 88 -18.48 5.39 15.07
N LEU A 89 -18.21 5.44 13.77
CA LEU A 89 -16.97 4.91 13.19
C LEU A 89 -15.73 5.60 13.76
N ASP A 90 -15.76 6.92 13.94
CA ASP A 90 -14.64 7.66 14.53
C ASP A 90 -14.39 7.24 15.99
N LYS A 91 -15.45 7.06 16.79
CA LYS A 91 -15.34 6.54 18.17
C LYS A 91 -14.77 5.12 18.19
N ARG A 92 -15.16 4.25 17.25
CA ARG A 92 -14.59 2.89 17.14
C ARG A 92 -13.13 2.93 16.70
N SER A 93 -12.78 3.86 15.82
CA SER A 93 -11.39 4.09 15.40
C SER A 93 -10.48 4.38 16.60
N GLU A 94 -10.97 5.12 17.59
CA GLU A 94 -10.22 5.44 18.81
C GLU A 94 -9.88 4.21 19.66
N ARG A 95 -10.69 3.15 19.58
CA ARG A 95 -10.52 1.89 20.33
C ARG A 95 -9.70 0.84 19.59
N THR A 96 -9.25 1.15 18.39
CA THR A 96 -8.47 0.25 17.54
C THR A 96 -7.15 -0.16 18.24
N PRO A 97 -6.59 -1.36 18.01
CA PRO A 97 -5.29 -1.73 18.59
C PRO A 97 -4.18 -0.72 18.27
N PHE A 98 -3.23 -0.55 19.18
CA PHE A 98 -2.15 0.44 19.02
C PHE A 98 -1.17 0.08 17.90
N ILE A 99 -0.77 -1.18 17.85
CA ILE A 99 0.22 -1.65 16.88
C ILE A 99 -0.49 -2.14 15.62
N MET A 100 -0.07 -1.61 14.50
CA MET A 100 -0.57 -1.96 13.17
C MET A 100 0.57 -2.40 12.26
N PHE A 101 0.26 -3.40 11.45
CA PHE A 101 1.16 -3.99 10.47
C PHE A 101 0.61 -3.79 9.07
N ARG A 102 1.50 -3.58 8.10
CA ARG A 102 1.15 -3.48 6.69
C ARG A 102 2.19 -4.20 5.86
N SER A 103 1.73 -5.13 5.01
CA SER A 103 2.58 -5.75 4.00
C SER A 103 2.56 -4.93 2.73
N SER A 104 3.72 -4.69 2.14
CA SER A 104 3.82 -4.05 0.83
C SER A 104 4.92 -4.67 -0.01
N THR A 105 4.77 -4.53 -1.32
CA THR A 105 5.76 -4.93 -2.34
C THR A 105 5.82 -3.81 -3.36
N LEU A 106 7.03 -3.51 -3.85
CA LEU A 106 7.23 -2.34 -4.72
C LEU A 106 7.49 -2.70 -6.18
N VAL A 107 7.92 -3.94 -6.45
CA VAL A 107 8.30 -4.43 -7.79
C VAL A 107 7.62 -5.77 -8.09
N GLY A 108 7.51 -6.09 -9.38
CA GLY A 108 6.92 -7.34 -9.88
C GLY A 108 5.48 -7.19 -10.38
N THR A 109 4.94 -8.25 -10.96
CA THR A 109 3.55 -8.26 -11.44
C THR A 109 2.57 -8.20 -10.27
N LYS A 110 1.60 -7.26 -10.33
CA LYS A 110 0.59 -7.05 -9.27
C LYS A 110 1.16 -6.69 -7.88
N HIS A 111 2.32 -6.03 -7.86
CA HIS A 111 2.83 -5.35 -6.66
C HIS A 111 1.76 -4.40 -6.07
N THR A 112 1.97 -3.94 -4.84
CA THR A 112 1.03 -3.03 -4.16
C THR A 112 0.76 -1.79 -5.00
N ASN A 113 -0.51 -1.44 -5.31
CA ASN A 113 -0.79 -0.31 -6.20
C ASN A 113 -0.43 1.04 -5.59
N GLY A 114 -0.62 1.21 -4.29
CA GLY A 114 -0.05 2.32 -3.54
C GLY A 114 1.48 2.22 -3.42
N PHE A 115 2.08 3.06 -2.60
CA PHE A 115 3.52 3.02 -2.37
C PHE A 115 3.82 3.20 -0.88
N THR A 116 4.94 2.67 -0.43
CA THR A 116 5.30 2.67 0.98
C THR A 116 6.79 2.90 1.12
N THR A 117 7.15 3.89 1.94
CA THR A 117 8.48 4.10 2.50
C THR A 117 8.43 3.88 4.00
N GLN A 118 9.57 4.00 4.68
CA GLN A 118 9.65 3.92 6.14
C GLN A 118 8.67 4.87 6.87
N THR A 119 8.46 6.06 6.33
CA THR A 119 7.69 7.12 7.02
C THR A 119 6.49 7.64 6.25
N LEU A 120 6.19 7.05 5.10
CA LEU A 120 5.08 7.50 4.26
C LEU A 120 4.39 6.33 3.57
N PHE A 121 3.08 6.25 3.73
CA PHE A 121 2.21 5.26 3.13
C PHE A 121 1.22 5.99 2.23
N VAL A 122 1.27 5.72 0.93
CA VAL A 122 0.46 6.43 -0.07
C VAL A 122 -0.47 5.44 -0.78
N PRO A 123 -1.77 5.74 -0.91
CA PRO A 123 -2.70 4.91 -1.68
C PRO A 123 -2.44 5.08 -3.18
N ALA A 124 -3.08 4.23 -3.99
CA ALA A 124 -2.87 4.24 -5.44
C ALA A 124 -3.29 5.58 -6.07
N ALA A 125 -4.41 6.15 -5.61
CA ALA A 125 -4.94 7.42 -6.10
C ALA A 125 -3.94 8.57 -5.96
N HIS A 126 -3.07 8.54 -4.95
CA HIS A 126 -2.08 9.60 -4.71
C HIS A 126 -0.96 9.62 -5.75
N LEU A 127 -0.73 8.49 -6.42
CA LEU A 127 0.34 8.31 -7.40
C LEU A 127 -0.12 8.60 -8.83
N MET A 128 -1.42 8.82 -9.02
CA MET A 128 -1.97 9.14 -10.32
C MET A 128 -1.59 10.57 -10.71
N THR A 129 -0.81 10.69 -11.77
CA THR A 129 -0.37 11.98 -12.34
C THR A 129 -1.13 12.35 -13.61
N ASP A 130 -1.97 11.47 -14.13
CA ASP A 130 -2.53 11.57 -15.48
C ASP A 130 -3.97 11.08 -15.53
N LEU A 131 -4.93 11.98 -15.28
CA LEU A 131 -6.31 11.81 -15.73
C LEU A 131 -6.94 13.14 -16.11
N ALA A 132 -6.91 13.43 -17.41
CA ALA A 132 -7.85 14.35 -18.04
C ALA A 132 -9.34 13.94 -17.88
N THR A 133 -9.65 12.77 -17.30
CA THR A 133 -11.01 12.23 -17.15
C THR A 133 -11.71 12.63 -15.85
N ARG A 134 -11.04 13.24 -14.87
CA ARG A 134 -11.68 13.88 -13.69
C ARG A 134 -11.80 15.39 -13.90
N ARG A 135 -12.33 15.81 -15.06
CA ARG A 135 -12.52 17.23 -15.40
C ARG A 135 -13.34 17.92 -14.31
N GLY A 136 -12.79 19.01 -13.74
CA GLY A 136 -13.50 19.89 -12.81
C GLY A 136 -13.16 19.71 -11.33
N ILE A 137 -12.24 18.81 -10.97
CA ILE A 137 -11.69 18.71 -9.61
C ILE A 137 -10.30 19.34 -9.61
N ASP A 138 -10.08 20.32 -8.71
CA ASP A 138 -8.83 21.04 -8.54
C ASP A 138 -7.62 20.08 -8.46
N GLU A 139 -6.57 20.39 -9.22
CA GLU A 139 -5.31 19.62 -9.27
C GLU A 139 -4.61 19.48 -7.91
N THR A 140 -4.98 20.32 -6.95
CA THR A 140 -4.38 20.36 -5.62
C THR A 140 -5.04 19.41 -4.60
N SER A 141 -6.21 18.81 -4.87
CA SER A 141 -6.90 17.91 -3.93
C SER A 141 -7.59 16.72 -4.62
N TRP A 142 -6.79 15.84 -5.26
CA TRP A 142 -7.28 14.67 -5.99
C TRP A 142 -7.74 13.49 -5.12
N ILE A 143 -7.35 13.47 -3.85
CA ILE A 143 -7.85 12.57 -2.81
C ILE A 143 -8.71 13.42 -1.90
N ARG A 144 -9.87 12.91 -1.48
CA ARG A 144 -10.74 13.65 -0.55
C ARG A 144 -10.04 13.88 0.79
N THR A 145 -10.56 14.82 1.58
CA THR A 145 -9.96 15.16 2.89
C THR A 145 -10.32 14.12 3.95
N SER A 146 -11.44 13.40 3.74
CA SER A 146 -11.92 12.35 4.64
C SER A 146 -12.63 11.24 3.88
N MET A 147 -12.61 10.04 4.44
CA MET A 147 -13.38 8.89 3.92
C MET A 147 -14.89 9.19 3.90
N THR A 148 -15.37 9.98 4.86
CA THR A 148 -16.78 10.36 5.01
C THR A 148 -17.28 11.32 3.94
N GLU A 149 -16.37 11.96 3.19
CA GLU A 149 -16.68 12.82 2.04
C GLU A 149 -16.78 12.02 0.73
N ILE A 150 -16.40 10.74 0.73
CA ILE A 150 -16.58 9.87 -0.43
C ILE A 150 -18.06 9.47 -0.50
N PRO A 151 -18.77 9.76 -1.60
CA PRO A 151 -20.15 9.31 -1.77
C PRO A 151 -20.24 7.79 -1.64
N LEU A 152 -21.26 7.29 -0.93
CA LEU A 152 -21.47 5.86 -0.68
C LEU A 152 -21.54 5.06 -1.98
N GLN A 153 -22.07 5.65 -3.06
CA GLN A 153 -22.09 5.01 -4.38
C GLN A 153 -20.70 4.73 -4.96
N GLU A 154 -19.67 5.44 -4.50
CA GLU A 154 -18.26 5.29 -4.89
C GLU A 154 -17.44 4.56 -3.82
N LEU A 155 -17.60 4.93 -2.54
CA LEU A 155 -16.88 4.32 -1.41
C LEU A 155 -17.14 2.82 -1.33
N ARG A 156 -18.39 2.40 -1.53
CA ARG A 156 -18.83 1.02 -1.42
C ARG A 156 -18.15 0.10 -2.45
N PRO A 157 -18.18 0.39 -3.77
CA PRO A 157 -17.42 -0.41 -4.73
C PRO A 157 -15.91 -0.29 -4.53
N MET A 158 -15.38 0.88 -4.14
CA MET A 158 -13.95 1.05 -3.83
C MET A 158 -13.51 0.12 -2.68
N LEU A 159 -14.22 0.15 -1.55
CA LEU A 159 -13.95 -0.68 -0.38
C LEU A 159 -14.10 -2.18 -0.69
N GLY A 160 -15.15 -2.58 -1.42
CA GLY A 160 -15.34 -3.97 -1.83
C GLY A 160 -14.20 -4.49 -2.71
N HIS A 161 -13.76 -3.70 -3.69
CA HIS A 161 -12.60 -4.02 -4.53
C HIS A 161 -11.30 -4.06 -3.72
N HIS A 162 -11.10 -3.10 -2.81
CA HIS A 162 -9.93 -3.00 -1.95
C HIS A 162 -9.75 -4.25 -1.07
N LEU A 163 -10.82 -4.67 -0.39
CA LEU A 163 -10.80 -5.84 0.51
C LEU A 163 -10.66 -7.18 -0.24
N LEU A 164 -10.97 -7.19 -1.54
CA LEU A 164 -10.68 -8.32 -2.43
C LEU A 164 -9.28 -8.25 -3.06
N TRP A 165 -8.47 -7.23 -2.70
CA TRP A 165 -7.17 -6.91 -3.31
C TRP A 165 -7.24 -6.80 -4.83
N ARG A 166 -8.36 -6.26 -5.31
CA ARG A 166 -8.63 -5.85 -6.68
C ARG A 166 -8.71 -4.33 -6.75
N ASP A 167 -7.91 -3.67 -5.90
CA ASP A 167 -7.77 -2.23 -5.83
C ASP A 167 -7.45 -1.68 -7.21
N ARG A 168 -8.11 -0.57 -7.55
CA ARG A 168 -7.91 0.14 -8.81
C ARG A 168 -6.97 1.32 -8.60
N ILE A 169 -6.54 1.96 -9.67
CA ILE A 169 -5.59 3.07 -9.55
C ILE A 169 -6.18 4.28 -8.83
N GLN A 170 -7.50 4.45 -8.87
CA GLN A 170 -8.21 5.50 -8.13
C GLN A 170 -8.57 5.11 -6.69
N ASP A 171 -8.04 4.00 -6.17
CA ASP A 171 -8.26 3.60 -4.79
C ASP A 171 -7.56 4.56 -3.82
N GLU A 172 -8.35 5.14 -2.91
CA GLU A 172 -7.92 6.10 -1.89
C GLU A 172 -7.60 5.42 -0.55
N LEU A 173 -7.70 4.09 -0.46
CA LEU A 173 -7.63 3.33 0.78
C LEU A 173 -6.28 2.63 1.00
N LEU A 174 -5.97 2.36 2.27
CA LEU A 174 -4.81 1.58 2.69
C LEU A 174 -5.26 0.51 3.70
N SER A 175 -4.83 -0.73 3.47
CA SER A 175 -5.06 -1.84 4.42
C SER A 175 -3.92 -1.97 5.44
N TRP A 176 -4.34 -2.34 6.65
CA TRP A 176 -3.53 -2.62 7.82
C TRP A 176 -4.07 -3.88 8.51
N THR A 177 -3.27 -4.48 9.38
CA THR A 177 -3.69 -5.59 10.22
C THR A 177 -3.09 -5.49 11.61
N MET A 178 -3.80 -6.02 12.60
CA MET A 178 -3.26 -6.21 13.95
C MET A 178 -2.45 -7.51 14.10
N SER A 179 -2.39 -8.36 13.06
CA SER A 179 -1.70 -9.65 13.10
C SER A 179 -0.41 -9.60 12.29
N TYR A 180 0.72 -9.62 12.99
CA TYR A 180 2.04 -9.72 12.35
C TYR A 180 2.17 -10.99 11.51
N LEU A 181 1.61 -12.10 12.00
CA LEU A 181 1.58 -13.37 11.28
C LEU A 181 0.80 -13.24 9.96
N PHE A 182 -0.37 -12.59 9.99
CA PHE A 182 -1.13 -12.34 8.77
C PHE A 182 -0.33 -11.49 7.77
N ALA A 183 0.30 -10.41 8.24
CA ALA A 183 1.12 -9.55 7.40
C ALA A 183 2.30 -10.32 6.75
N THR A 184 2.95 -11.17 7.53
CA THR A 184 4.08 -11.98 7.08
C THR A 184 3.65 -13.02 6.05
N VAL A 185 2.56 -13.75 6.32
CA VAL A 185 1.98 -14.72 5.38
C VAL A 185 1.55 -14.02 4.09
N HIS A 186 0.89 -12.87 4.17
CA HIS A 186 0.49 -12.12 2.98
C HIS A 186 1.70 -11.70 2.13
N LEU A 187 2.79 -11.28 2.79
CA LEU A 187 4.04 -10.90 2.14
C LEU A 187 4.72 -12.11 1.48
N TYR A 188 4.83 -13.23 2.21
CA TYR A 188 5.39 -14.47 1.69
C TYR A 188 4.65 -14.93 0.43
N LEU A 189 3.32 -14.94 0.48
CA LEU A 189 2.51 -15.36 -0.65
C LEU A 189 2.59 -14.39 -1.84
N ARG A 190 2.95 -13.11 -1.61
CA ARG A 190 3.27 -12.15 -2.69
C ARG A 190 4.65 -12.45 -3.28
N HIS A 191 5.63 -12.74 -2.44
CA HIS A 191 6.97 -13.15 -2.87
C HIS A 191 6.92 -14.40 -3.76
N LEU A 192 6.15 -15.43 -3.37
CA LEU A 192 5.93 -16.62 -4.22
C LEU A 192 5.30 -16.31 -5.58
N LYS A 193 4.59 -15.18 -5.72
CA LYS A 193 4.02 -14.70 -6.99
C LYS A 193 4.99 -13.80 -7.78
N GLY A 194 6.28 -13.84 -7.45
CA GLY A 194 7.33 -13.05 -8.12
C GLY A 194 7.28 -11.56 -7.80
N GLN A 195 6.72 -11.17 -6.66
CA GLN A 195 6.77 -9.78 -6.19
C GLN A 195 8.03 -9.54 -5.36
N GLU A 196 8.65 -8.39 -5.58
CA GLU A 196 9.98 -8.04 -5.06
C GLU A 196 9.93 -6.77 -4.21
N ILE A 197 11.01 -6.55 -3.45
CA ILE A 197 11.18 -5.43 -2.51
C ILE A 197 9.98 -5.40 -1.55
N GLY A 198 9.86 -6.51 -0.82
CA GLY A 198 8.76 -6.76 0.10
C GLY A 198 9.11 -6.34 1.53
N CYS A 199 8.19 -5.67 2.23
CA CYS A 199 8.36 -5.34 3.64
C CYS A 199 7.08 -5.50 4.46
N VAL A 200 7.26 -5.75 5.76
CA VAL A 200 6.22 -5.58 6.78
C VAL A 200 6.54 -4.30 7.56
N SER A 201 5.70 -3.29 7.39
CA SER A 201 5.78 -2.05 8.15
C SER A 201 5.07 -2.21 9.48
N THR A 202 5.71 -1.82 10.57
CA THR A 202 5.10 -1.77 11.92
C THR A 202 4.97 -0.32 12.35
N ILE A 203 3.79 0.07 12.82
CA ILE A 203 3.54 1.43 13.32
C ILE A 203 2.74 1.40 14.62
N ASN A 204 2.91 2.44 15.43
CA ASN A 204 1.97 2.80 16.49
C ASN A 204 0.96 3.80 15.91
N ARG A 205 -0.29 3.37 15.74
CA ARG A 205 -1.33 4.17 15.07
C ARG A 205 -1.56 5.55 15.72
N THR A 206 -1.28 5.73 17.02
CA THR A 206 -1.51 7.03 17.68
C THR A 206 -0.51 8.09 17.23
N ARG A 207 0.61 7.68 16.63
CA ARG A 207 1.64 8.55 16.08
C ARG A 207 1.48 8.76 14.57
N ALA A 208 0.60 8.01 13.93
CA ALA A 208 0.33 8.14 12.50
C ALA A 208 -0.59 9.33 12.23
N SER A 209 -0.27 10.12 11.21
CA SER A 209 -1.01 11.35 10.88
C SER A 209 -1.16 11.53 9.39
N HIS A 210 -2.13 12.35 8.96
CA HIS A 210 -2.16 12.85 7.60
C HIS A 210 -1.07 13.91 7.44
N PRO A 211 -0.24 13.83 6.37
CA PRO A 211 0.76 14.85 6.09
C PRO A 211 0.06 16.06 5.44
N GLU A 212 -0.46 16.97 6.25
CA GLU A 212 -0.84 18.32 5.81
C GLU A 212 0.21 19.33 6.29
N GLU A 213 0.49 20.36 5.48
CA GLU A 213 1.57 21.32 5.74
C GLU A 213 1.40 22.15 7.02
N TRP A 214 0.20 22.20 7.63
CA TRP A 214 -0.09 23.15 8.70
C TRP A 214 -0.86 22.60 9.92
N HIS A 215 -1.43 21.39 9.87
CA HIS A 215 -2.06 20.75 11.03
C HIS A 215 -1.86 19.23 11.05
N TYR A 216 -1.25 18.71 12.13
CA TYR A 216 -1.16 17.26 12.36
C TYR A 216 -2.56 16.71 12.67
N LYS A 217 -3.26 16.18 11.66
CA LYS A 217 -4.51 15.44 11.85
C LYS A 217 -4.19 13.96 12.05
N PRO A 218 -4.55 13.34 13.19
CA PRO A 218 -4.32 11.90 13.41
C PRO A 218 -4.99 11.05 12.33
N ALA A 219 -4.28 10.04 11.84
CA ALA A 219 -4.84 9.09 10.88
C ALA A 219 -5.87 8.20 11.58
N ARG A 220 -7.04 8.03 10.96
CA ARG A 220 -8.11 7.17 11.48
C ARG A 220 -8.03 5.79 10.86
N PHE A 221 -8.04 4.78 11.72
CA PHE A 221 -8.00 3.36 11.38
C PHE A 221 -9.37 2.77 11.69
N TYR A 222 -10.08 2.31 10.68
CA TYR A 222 -11.41 1.76 10.83
C TYR A 222 -11.37 0.25 10.63
N SER A 223 -12.02 -0.51 11.51
CA SER A 223 -12.24 -1.94 11.29
C SER A 223 -12.94 -2.15 9.94
N ALA A 224 -12.42 -3.05 9.12
CA ALA A 224 -13.02 -3.36 7.83
C ALA A 224 -14.46 -3.86 7.97
N ASN A 225 -14.77 -4.60 9.04
CA ASN A 225 -16.12 -5.07 9.32
C ASN A 225 -17.06 -3.92 9.66
N ASP A 226 -16.65 -3.02 10.57
CA ASP A 226 -17.46 -1.85 10.91
C ASP A 226 -17.73 -0.99 9.68
N LEU A 227 -16.70 -0.71 8.87
CA LEU A 227 -16.87 0.03 7.63
C LEU A 227 -17.86 -0.65 6.68
N CYS A 228 -17.72 -1.94 6.47
CA CYS A 228 -18.59 -2.68 5.55
C CYS A 228 -20.04 -2.72 6.03
N ASP A 229 -20.28 -2.78 7.33
CA ASP A 229 -21.64 -2.74 7.90
C ASP A 229 -22.28 -1.37 7.65
N HIS A 230 -21.54 -0.29 7.93
CA HIS A 230 -22.04 1.09 7.77
C HIS A 230 -22.20 1.50 6.30
N THR A 231 -21.31 1.04 5.43
CA THR A 231 -21.40 1.29 3.97
C THR A 231 -22.28 0.27 3.23
N GLY A 232 -22.75 -0.76 3.94
CA GLY A 232 -23.59 -1.84 3.43
C GLY A 232 -22.89 -2.82 2.48
N VAL A 233 -21.56 -2.80 2.36
CA VAL A 233 -20.79 -3.57 1.37
C VAL A 233 -21.14 -5.07 1.41
N TYR A 234 -21.27 -5.68 2.58
CA TYR A 234 -21.59 -7.11 2.69
C TYR A 234 -22.98 -7.48 2.17
N HIS A 235 -23.96 -6.57 2.25
CA HIS A 235 -25.35 -6.88 1.96
C HIS A 235 -25.68 -6.91 0.47
N ASP A 236 -25.00 -6.08 -0.32
CA ASP A 236 -25.43 -5.77 -1.69
C ASP A 236 -24.34 -5.95 -2.76
N TYR A 237 -23.07 -6.25 -2.40
CA TYR A 237 -21.98 -6.29 -3.39
C TYR A 237 -22.15 -7.53 -4.30
N GLU A 238 -22.93 -7.30 -5.38
CA GLU A 238 -23.30 -8.19 -6.49
C GLU A 238 -23.13 -9.68 -6.22
N ARG A 239 -24.07 -10.34 -5.51
CA ARG A 239 -24.22 -11.82 -5.37
C ARG A 239 -22.97 -12.64 -4.96
N LYS A 240 -21.78 -12.03 -4.86
CA LYS A 240 -20.49 -12.65 -4.55
C LYS A 240 -20.29 -12.80 -3.04
N CYS A 241 -21.07 -12.08 -2.24
CA CYS A 241 -20.99 -12.09 -0.78
C CYS A 241 -21.89 -13.16 -0.11
N GLN A 242 -22.66 -13.96 -0.86
CA GLN A 242 -23.74 -14.78 -0.28
C GLN A 242 -23.42 -16.29 -0.11
N LYS A 243 -22.21 -16.75 -0.44
CA LYS A 243 -21.80 -18.15 -0.25
C LYS A 243 -20.34 -18.21 0.23
N ASP A 244 -19.94 -19.30 0.91
CA ASP A 244 -18.55 -19.61 1.32
C ASP A 244 -17.51 -19.61 0.17
N LEU A 245 -17.95 -19.30 -1.05
CA LEU A 245 -17.18 -18.94 -2.23
C LEU A 245 -16.18 -17.79 -2.00
N PRO A 246 -15.25 -17.55 -2.94
CA PRO A 246 -14.16 -16.58 -2.86
C PRO A 246 -14.52 -15.08 -2.83
N GLY A 247 -15.67 -14.73 -2.27
CA GLY A 247 -16.14 -13.37 -2.11
C GLY A 247 -15.81 -12.73 -0.76
N LEU A 248 -16.30 -11.50 -0.63
CA LEU A 248 -16.17 -10.66 0.54
C LEU A 248 -17.09 -11.17 1.66
N HIS A 249 -16.52 -11.51 2.82
CA HIS A 249 -17.25 -12.08 3.96
C HIS A 249 -16.63 -11.58 5.29
N PRO A 250 -17.43 -11.23 6.31
CA PRO A 250 -16.93 -10.65 7.57
C PRO A 250 -15.84 -11.47 8.28
N ARG A 251 -15.93 -12.81 8.20
CA ARG A 251 -14.93 -13.73 8.77
C ARG A 251 -13.55 -13.61 8.12
N LYS A 252 -13.50 -13.13 6.87
CA LYS A 252 -12.25 -13.03 6.12
C LYS A 252 -11.55 -11.70 6.38
N THR A 253 -12.27 -10.66 6.80
CA THR A 253 -11.86 -9.26 6.94
C THR A 253 -11.69 -8.81 8.40
N ASN A 254 -11.92 -9.72 9.35
CA ASN A 254 -11.88 -9.44 10.80
C ASN A 254 -10.53 -8.91 11.34
N HIS A 255 -9.44 -9.17 10.63
CA HIS A 255 -8.09 -8.74 10.99
C HIS A 255 -7.65 -7.49 10.24
N GLU A 256 -8.51 -6.92 9.40
CA GLU A 256 -8.17 -5.87 8.45
C GLU A 256 -8.72 -4.52 8.95
N TYR A 257 -7.86 -3.51 8.90
CA TYR A 257 -8.17 -2.13 9.26
C TYR A 257 -7.85 -1.23 8.08
N ILE A 258 -8.68 -0.24 7.84
CA ILE A 258 -8.61 0.63 6.68
C ILE A 258 -8.33 2.05 7.13
N THR A 259 -7.35 2.69 6.49
CA THR A 259 -7.16 4.15 6.56
C THR A 259 -7.46 4.74 5.18
N HIS A 260 -7.81 6.03 5.15
CA HIS A 260 -8.02 6.78 3.91
C HIS A 260 -6.88 7.76 3.68
N GLY A 261 -6.54 8.00 2.41
CA GLY A 261 -5.54 8.97 2.02
C GLY A 261 -4.12 8.60 2.44
N VAL A 262 -3.24 9.60 2.40
CA VAL A 262 -1.83 9.43 2.76
C VAL A 262 -1.68 9.36 4.28
N VAL A 263 -0.87 8.43 4.74
CA VAL A 263 -0.48 8.30 6.14
C VAL A 263 1.01 8.55 6.28
N GLY A 264 1.38 9.54 7.08
CA GLY A 264 2.74 9.83 7.51
C GLY A 264 3.03 9.17 8.86
N TYR A 265 4.31 8.87 9.09
CA TYR A 265 4.79 8.31 10.34
C TYR A 265 6.10 9.00 10.78
N PRO A 266 6.31 9.27 12.08
CA PRO A 266 7.50 10.00 12.52
C PRO A 266 8.80 9.26 12.23
N GLU A 267 9.82 9.99 11.74
CA GLU A 267 11.15 9.42 11.45
C GLU A 267 11.92 9.02 12.71
N ASN A 268 11.59 9.62 13.85
CA ASN A 268 12.23 9.38 15.14
C ASN A 268 11.60 8.22 15.94
N ASP A 269 10.71 7.44 15.34
CA ASP A 269 10.16 6.25 15.99
C ASP A 269 11.13 5.06 15.94
N GLN A 270 11.12 4.24 16.99
CA GLN A 270 11.90 3.02 17.09
C GLN A 270 11.29 1.88 16.26
N LEU A 271 10.01 1.97 15.88
CA LEU A 271 9.37 0.97 15.04
C LEU A 271 9.93 1.04 13.61
N GLN A 272 10.56 -0.05 13.19
CA GLN A 272 11.18 -0.18 11.87
C GLN A 272 10.34 -1.07 10.95
N GLN A 273 10.53 -0.87 9.64
CA GLN A 273 10.05 -1.81 8.64
C GLN A 273 11.01 -2.99 8.58
N ALA A 274 10.47 -4.20 8.56
CA ALA A 274 11.27 -5.40 8.32
C ALA A 274 11.20 -5.77 6.85
N ALA A 275 12.35 -5.77 6.17
CA ALA A 275 12.43 -6.27 4.81
C ALA A 275 12.25 -7.79 4.81
N TRP A 276 11.67 -8.35 3.74
CA TRP A 276 11.48 -9.79 3.60
C TRP A 276 12.78 -10.57 3.77
N ALA A 277 13.88 -10.08 3.15
CA ALA A 277 15.20 -10.71 3.26
C ALA A 277 15.69 -10.77 4.72
N ASP A 278 15.48 -9.71 5.50
CA ASP A 278 15.87 -9.65 6.91
C ASP A 278 15.06 -10.64 7.75
N LEU A 279 13.76 -10.78 7.48
CA LEU A 279 12.91 -11.76 8.16
C LEU A 279 13.38 -13.20 7.91
N VAL A 280 13.72 -13.51 6.66
CA VAL A 280 14.25 -14.83 6.29
C VAL A 280 15.61 -15.06 6.95
N ALA A 281 16.52 -14.09 6.90
CA ALA A 281 17.84 -14.16 7.50
C ALA A 281 17.78 -14.32 9.04
N ALA A 282 16.83 -13.66 9.69
CA ALA A 282 16.54 -13.80 11.12
C ALA A 282 15.97 -15.18 11.50
N GLY A 283 15.67 -16.03 10.53
CA GLY A 283 15.23 -17.40 10.76
C GLY A 283 13.72 -17.58 10.80
N LEU A 284 12.93 -16.76 10.09
CA LEU A 284 11.47 -16.90 9.98
C LEU A 284 11.03 -18.36 9.76
N PHE A 285 11.67 -19.05 8.81
CA PHE A 285 11.34 -20.43 8.48
C PHE A 285 11.86 -21.47 9.48
N LYS A 286 12.80 -21.09 10.35
CA LYS A 286 13.19 -21.92 11.50
C LYS A 286 12.16 -21.80 12.62
N LEU A 287 11.57 -20.62 12.79
CA LEU A 287 10.56 -20.32 13.81
C LEU A 287 9.18 -20.84 13.44
N ILE A 288 8.81 -20.78 12.16
CA ILE A 288 7.52 -21.25 11.65
C ILE A 288 7.78 -22.14 10.42
N PRO A 289 8.21 -23.40 10.62
CA PRO A 289 8.51 -24.33 9.54
C PRO A 289 7.31 -24.58 8.62
N GLU A 290 6.08 -24.44 9.12
CA GLU A 290 4.84 -24.61 8.36
C GLU A 290 4.67 -23.59 7.23
N LEU A 291 5.44 -22.49 7.24
CA LEU A 291 5.49 -21.54 6.12
C LEU A 291 6.37 -22.04 4.96
N LEU A 292 7.22 -23.05 5.16
CA LEU A 292 7.96 -23.71 4.08
C LEU A 292 7.02 -24.62 3.30
N VAL A 293 6.23 -24.03 2.41
CA VAL A 293 5.44 -24.80 1.44
C VAL A 293 6.30 -25.01 0.20
N THR A 294 6.72 -26.25 -0.06
CA THR A 294 7.30 -26.61 -1.36
C THR A 294 6.22 -26.43 -2.42
N VAL A 295 6.60 -25.83 -3.55
CA VAL A 295 5.71 -25.33 -4.64
C VAL A 295 4.67 -26.35 -5.13
N GLU A 296 4.87 -27.64 -4.84
CA GLU A 296 4.00 -28.75 -5.26
C GLU A 296 2.79 -29.01 -4.36
N PHE A 297 2.77 -28.54 -3.11
CA PHE A 297 1.65 -28.80 -2.20
C PHE A 297 0.82 -27.55 -1.96
N ARG A 298 -0.51 -27.70 -2.09
CA ARG A 298 -1.50 -26.65 -1.84
C ARG A 298 -1.18 -25.98 -0.50
N ALA A 299 -1.04 -24.67 -0.56
CA ALA A 299 -0.64 -23.89 0.59
C ALA A 299 -1.71 -24.05 1.70
N ALA A 300 -1.35 -24.75 2.78
CA ALA A 300 -2.24 -25.08 3.90
C ALA A 300 -2.06 -24.05 5.05
N GLY A 301 -3.15 -23.74 5.75
CA GLY A 301 -3.17 -22.80 6.88
C GLY A 301 -4.26 -21.74 6.75
N LEU A 302 -4.84 -21.29 7.89
CA LEU A 302 -5.98 -20.37 7.94
C LEU A 302 -5.75 -19.12 7.06
N TYR A 303 -4.59 -18.48 7.17
CA TYR A 303 -4.31 -17.25 6.41
C TYR A 303 -4.02 -17.49 4.93
N THR A 304 -3.50 -18.66 4.60
CA THR A 304 -3.27 -19.12 3.23
C THR A 304 -4.58 -19.41 2.52
N VAL A 305 -5.50 -20.10 3.21
CA VAL A 305 -6.87 -20.34 2.79
C VAL A 305 -7.64 -19.03 2.66
N LEU A 306 -7.53 -18.11 3.62
CA LEU A 306 -8.17 -16.78 3.54
C LEU A 306 -7.68 -15.97 2.34
N ARG A 307 -6.40 -16.08 1.95
CA ARG A 307 -5.86 -15.43 0.75
C ARG A 307 -6.31 -16.10 -0.54
N TYR A 308 -6.23 -17.43 -0.61
CA TYR A 308 -6.68 -18.26 -1.72
C TYR A 308 -8.15 -17.94 -2.06
N ILE A 309 -8.98 -17.84 -1.02
CA ILE A 309 -10.40 -17.50 -1.13
C ILE A 309 -10.62 -16.01 -1.53
N ARG A 310 -9.63 -15.12 -1.55
CA ARG A 310 -9.83 -13.71 -2.00
C ARG A 310 -9.36 -13.47 -3.44
N GLY A 311 -8.56 -14.38 -4.00
CA GLY A 311 -7.99 -14.28 -5.35
C GLY A 311 -8.84 -14.99 -6.42
N PRO A 312 -9.11 -14.37 -7.59
CA PRO A 312 -9.86 -15.02 -8.68
C PRO A 312 -9.09 -16.09 -9.46
N GLU A 313 -7.77 -16.20 -9.32
CA GLU A 313 -6.93 -17.06 -10.18
C GLU A 313 -6.72 -18.48 -9.66
N ASP A 314 -7.26 -18.76 -8.49
CA ASP A 314 -6.92 -19.96 -7.74
C ASP A 314 -7.95 -21.10 -7.98
N THR A 315 -9.04 -20.84 -8.73
CA THR A 315 -10.15 -21.79 -8.94
C THR A 315 -9.88 -22.91 -9.97
N GLU A 316 -8.85 -22.83 -10.81
CA GLU A 316 -8.56 -23.88 -11.81
C GLU A 316 -7.78 -25.08 -11.27
N HIS A 317 -7.27 -25.02 -10.03
CA HIS A 317 -6.47 -26.10 -9.43
C HIS A 317 -7.07 -26.70 -8.15
N ALA A 318 -8.27 -26.26 -7.74
CA ALA A 318 -9.03 -26.88 -6.67
C ALA A 318 -9.79 -28.12 -7.19
N GLY A 319 -9.10 -29.27 -7.20
CA GLY A 319 -9.78 -30.54 -6.99
C GLY A 319 -10.58 -30.51 -5.68
N PRO A 320 -11.69 -31.26 -5.59
CA PRO A 320 -12.68 -31.16 -4.52
C PRO A 320 -12.04 -31.41 -3.15
N PHE A 321 -12.59 -30.72 -2.14
CA PHE A 321 -12.22 -30.84 -0.73
C PHE A 321 -12.48 -32.24 -0.17
#